data_AF-A0A167TQI8-F1
#
_entry.id   AF-A0A167TQI8-F1
#
_cell.length_a   1.000
_cell.length_b   1.000
_cell.length_c   1.000
_cell.angle_alpha   90.00
_cell.angle_beta   90.00
_cell.angle_gamma   90.00
#
_symmetry.space_group_name_H-M   'P 1'
#
loop_
_entity.id
_entity.type
_entity.pdbx_description
1 polymer ?
#
loop_
_entity_poly.entity_id
_entity_poly.type
_entity_poly.pdbx_seq_one_letter_code
_entity_poly.pdbx_strand_id
1 'polypeptide(L)'
;MGWRAAGWKATPPDYSGYRLNLRDWMTTSRARAALMCGGIVWRLCLDVLVPEDIAEVLIGPDYTGHGQCVRFDGDTGQSWDNELTPDDMFVISGVYKMFTGNGEQTADLSWWPKQSTWLGSSMDTGYWAPECEEWYQKRRALIRSGDPRGDPKTAENWRQALQMWRPRKIFVNRIQVESAGVFNDGTRGH
;
A
#
# COMPACT_ATOMS: atom_id res chain seq x y z
N MET A 1 -1.72 15.56 5.83
CA MET A 1 -2.74 15.63 4.76
C MET A 1 -4.05 16.14 5.33
N GLY A 2 -5.01 16.55 4.49
CA GLY A 2 -6.16 17.30 5.01
C GLY A 2 -7.34 17.43 4.07
N TRP A 3 -8.26 18.29 4.51
CA TRP A 3 -9.52 18.59 3.85
C TRP A 3 -9.29 19.51 2.65
N ARG A 4 -10.03 19.24 1.57
CA ARG A 4 -10.00 20.04 0.33
C ARG A 4 -11.42 20.42 -0.07
N ALA A 5 -11.54 21.64 -0.61
CA ALA A 5 -12.79 22.13 -1.15
C ALA A 5 -13.20 21.35 -2.41
N ALA A 6 -14.51 21.36 -2.71
CA ALA A 6 -15.03 20.80 -3.95
C ALA A 6 -14.32 21.43 -5.17
N GLY A 7 -13.89 20.59 -6.11
CA GLY A 7 -13.23 21.06 -7.34
C GLY A 7 -11.73 21.39 -7.20
N TRP A 8 -11.10 21.09 -6.06
CA TRP A 8 -9.63 21.20 -5.94
C TRP A 8 -8.93 20.36 -7.00
N LYS A 9 -7.97 20.97 -7.68
CA LYS A 9 -7.08 20.33 -8.66
C LYS A 9 -5.72 20.13 -8.03
N ALA A 10 -5.24 18.90 -8.05
CA ALA A 10 -3.95 18.56 -7.49
C ALA A 10 -2.82 19.07 -8.39
N THR A 11 -1.71 19.45 -7.77
CA THR A 11 -0.54 19.98 -8.48
C THR A 11 0.73 19.19 -8.13
N PRO A 12 1.80 19.25 -8.95
CA PRO A 12 3.07 18.62 -8.59
C PRO A 12 3.67 19.11 -7.25
N PRO A 13 3.52 20.39 -6.85
CA PRO A 13 3.82 20.82 -5.48
C PRO A 13 3.00 20.13 -4.39
N ASP A 14 1.69 19.88 -4.60
CA ASP A 14 0.88 19.12 -3.63
C ASP A 14 1.42 17.70 -3.43
N TYR A 15 1.85 17.05 -4.52
CA TYR A 15 2.49 15.73 -4.45
C TYR A 15 3.82 15.77 -3.69
N SER A 16 4.63 16.80 -3.93
CA SER A 16 5.90 17.00 -3.20
C SER A 16 5.65 17.21 -1.71
N GLY A 17 4.64 18.01 -1.36
CA GLY A 17 4.19 18.20 0.01
C GLY A 17 3.67 16.90 0.65
N TYR A 18 2.94 16.06 -0.09
CA TYR A 18 2.55 14.73 0.38
C TYR A 18 3.78 13.87 0.73
N ARG A 19 4.82 13.83 -0.14
CA ARG A 19 6.02 13.03 0.10
C ARG A 19 6.78 13.51 1.34
N LEU A 20 6.91 14.81 1.54
CA LEU A 20 7.52 15.39 2.74
C LEU A 20 6.74 15.01 4.01
N ASN A 21 5.42 15.19 3.99
CA ASN A 21 4.57 14.79 5.11
C ASN A 21 4.67 13.28 5.41
N LEU A 22 4.76 12.44 4.37
CA LEU A 22 4.93 11.00 4.57
C LEU A 22 6.28 10.69 5.22
N ARG A 23 7.35 11.36 4.80
CA ARG A 23 8.68 11.22 5.41
C ARG A 23 8.67 11.62 6.89
N ASP A 24 8.11 12.77 7.21
CA ASP A 24 8.03 13.28 8.59
C ASP A 24 7.12 12.40 9.49
N TRP A 25 6.16 11.70 8.89
CA TRP A 25 5.27 10.77 9.59
C TRP A 25 5.93 9.43 9.93
N MET A 26 7.02 9.05 9.24
CA MET A 26 7.65 7.74 9.40
C MET A 26 8.53 7.69 10.65
N THR A 27 8.06 6.98 11.67
CA THR A 27 8.88 6.48 12.77
C THR A 27 9.55 5.16 12.37
N THR A 28 10.58 4.73 13.11
CA THR A 28 11.22 3.42 12.90
C THR A 28 10.20 2.27 12.94
N SER A 29 9.27 2.30 13.90
CA SER A 29 8.18 1.32 14.01
C SER A 29 7.26 1.28 12.80
N ARG A 30 6.76 2.44 12.33
CA ARG A 30 5.90 2.52 11.13
C ARG A 30 6.65 2.10 9.87
N ALA A 31 7.90 2.53 9.73
CA ALA A 31 8.74 2.17 8.60
C ALA A 31 8.95 0.64 8.54
N ARG A 32 9.22 0.00 9.69
CA ARG A 32 9.32 -1.46 9.79
C ARG A 32 8.01 -2.15 9.41
N ALA A 33 6.90 -1.74 10.00
CA ALA A 33 5.58 -2.31 9.69
C ALA A 33 5.23 -2.19 8.20
N ALA A 34 5.50 -1.02 7.60
CA ALA A 34 5.27 -0.77 6.20
C ALA A 34 6.16 -1.62 5.29
N LEU A 35 7.42 -1.80 5.66
CA LEU A 35 8.35 -2.63 4.90
C LEU A 35 7.95 -4.12 4.97
N MET A 36 7.45 -4.59 6.11
CA MET A 36 6.94 -5.96 6.27
C MET A 36 5.60 -6.20 5.57
N CYS A 37 4.77 -5.16 5.38
CA CYS A 37 3.46 -5.27 4.72
C CYS A 37 3.57 -5.66 3.23
N GLY A 38 4.69 -5.36 2.58
CA GLY A 38 4.88 -5.61 1.15
C GLY A 38 3.93 -4.77 0.26
N GLY A 39 3.85 -5.15 -1.02
CA GLY A 39 2.95 -4.50 -1.98
C GLY A 39 3.22 -2.99 -2.17
N ILE A 40 2.15 -2.23 -2.41
CA ILE A 40 2.27 -0.80 -2.69
C ILE A 40 2.73 0.00 -1.45
N VAL A 41 2.33 -0.43 -0.25
CA VAL A 41 2.76 0.21 1.01
C VAL A 41 4.28 0.16 1.15
N TRP A 42 4.88 -1.02 1.00
CA TRP A 42 6.33 -1.18 1.01
C TRP A 42 7.01 -0.26 0.01
N ARG A 43 6.52 -0.24 -1.25
CA ARG A 43 7.16 0.54 -2.31
C ARG A 43 7.11 2.05 -2.06
N LEU A 44 5.99 2.55 -1.51
CA LEU A 44 5.82 3.96 -1.21
C LEU A 44 6.72 4.42 -0.07
N CYS A 45 6.83 3.60 0.96
CA CYS A 45 7.70 3.89 2.09
C CYS A 45 9.16 3.86 1.65
N LEU A 46 9.56 2.87 0.86
CA LEU A 46 10.90 2.79 0.29
C LEU A 46 11.26 4.02 -0.58
N ASP A 47 10.29 4.71 -1.18
CA ASP A 47 10.54 5.93 -1.97
C ASP A 47 10.90 7.16 -1.10
N VAL A 48 10.57 7.15 0.18
CA VAL A 48 10.82 8.28 1.10
C VAL A 48 11.89 7.99 2.15
N LEU A 49 12.16 6.72 2.47
CA LEU A 49 13.17 6.32 3.43
C LEU A 49 14.59 6.54 2.87
N VAL A 50 15.50 7.00 3.73
CA VAL A 50 16.94 7.09 3.45
C VAL A 50 17.66 5.83 3.94
N PRO A 51 18.89 5.52 3.47
CA PRO A 51 19.62 4.33 3.89
C PRO A 51 19.75 4.17 5.41
N GLU A 52 19.88 5.27 6.13
CA GLU A 52 19.95 5.29 7.59
C GLU A 52 18.64 4.79 8.23
N ASP A 53 17.47 5.18 7.70
CA ASP A 53 16.18 4.68 8.20
C ASP A 53 16.06 3.17 7.98
N ILE A 54 16.53 2.68 6.82
CA ILE A 54 16.48 1.27 6.48
C ILE A 54 17.38 0.47 7.43
N ALA A 55 18.58 0.99 7.73
CA ALA A 55 19.49 0.36 8.69
C ALA A 55 18.84 0.23 10.07
N GLU A 56 18.22 1.30 10.58
CA GLU A 56 17.50 1.31 11.86
C GLU A 56 16.36 0.29 11.89
N VAL A 57 15.56 0.20 10.82
CA VAL A 57 14.48 -0.79 10.71
C VAL A 57 15.00 -2.23 10.79
N LEU A 58 16.19 -2.51 10.27
CA LEU A 58 16.78 -3.84 10.25
C LEU A 58 17.31 -4.29 11.62
N ILE A 59 17.52 -3.38 12.57
CA ILE A 59 18.02 -3.70 13.93
C ILE A 59 16.99 -4.52 14.72
N GLY A 60 15.69 -4.32 14.49
CA GLY A 60 14.64 -5.09 15.15
C GLY A 60 13.38 -4.28 15.45
N PRO A 61 12.41 -4.86 16.16
CA PRO A 61 11.25 -4.11 16.65
C PRO A 61 11.68 -3.07 17.68
N ASP A 62 11.10 -1.87 17.58
CA ASP A 62 11.25 -0.82 18.58
C ASP A 62 10.23 -1.03 19.71
N TYR A 63 10.71 -1.20 20.94
CA TYR A 63 9.86 -1.41 22.12
C TYR A 63 9.23 -0.12 22.67
N THR A 64 9.47 1.04 22.02
CA THR A 64 9.02 2.36 22.51
C THR A 64 7.62 2.80 22.04
N GLY A 65 6.81 1.90 21.45
CA GLY A 65 5.34 2.00 21.61
C GLY A 65 4.46 2.22 20.39
N HIS A 66 4.71 1.58 19.25
CA HIS A 66 3.69 1.44 18.19
C HIS A 66 3.63 -0.01 17.70
N GLY A 67 2.98 -0.87 18.47
CA GLY A 67 2.76 -2.26 18.10
C GLY A 67 1.65 -2.93 18.89
N GLN A 68 1.06 -3.99 18.34
CA GLN A 68 0.17 -4.88 19.09
C GLN A 68 1.01 -5.82 19.95
N CYS A 69 0.61 -6.00 21.21
CA CYS A 69 1.13 -7.04 22.08
C CYS A 69 0.57 -8.39 21.60
N VAL A 70 1.41 -9.23 21.00
CA VAL A 70 1.08 -10.63 20.73
C VAL A 70 1.55 -11.46 21.93
N ARG A 71 0.62 -12.15 22.58
CA ARG A 71 0.95 -13.24 23.51
C ARG A 71 0.89 -14.55 22.74
N PHE A 72 1.98 -15.30 22.76
CA PHE A 72 1.95 -16.70 22.34
C PHE A 72 1.42 -17.56 23.49
N ASP A 73 0.58 -18.54 23.17
CA ASP A 73 0.03 -19.46 24.18
C ASP A 73 1.18 -20.26 24.81
N GLY A 74 1.34 -20.15 26.14
CA GLY A 74 2.38 -20.85 26.91
C GLY A 74 3.64 -20.06 27.21
N ASP A 75 3.81 -18.84 26.67
CA ASP A 75 4.96 -17.97 26.97
C ASP A 75 4.62 -16.88 28.01
N THR A 76 5.59 -16.56 28.87
CA THR A 76 5.48 -15.44 29.84
C THR A 76 5.88 -14.09 29.24
N GLY A 77 6.48 -14.08 28.04
CA GLY A 77 6.94 -12.90 27.32
C GLY A 77 5.84 -12.26 26.45
N GLN A 78 5.81 -10.93 26.43
CA GLN A 78 4.99 -10.12 25.52
C GLN A 78 5.87 -9.74 24.31
N SER A 79 5.44 -10.05 23.09
CA SER A 79 6.11 -9.60 21.86
C SER A 79 5.35 -8.41 21.27
N TRP A 80 6.07 -7.35 20.91
CA TRP A 80 5.51 -6.17 20.26
C TRP A 80 5.75 -6.29 18.76
N ASP A 81 4.70 -6.52 17.98
CA ASP A 81 4.81 -6.48 16.52
C ASP A 81 4.36 -5.12 16.00
N ASN A 82 5.16 -4.52 15.12
CA ASN A 82 4.86 -3.19 14.60
C ASN A 82 3.75 -3.33 13.55
N GLU A 83 2.60 -2.69 13.78
CA GLU A 83 1.45 -2.75 12.88
C GLU A 83 1.06 -1.36 12.40
N LEU A 84 0.67 -1.24 11.14
CA LEU A 84 0.11 -0.02 10.58
C LEU A 84 -1.38 0.05 10.86
N THR A 85 -1.83 1.14 11.46
CA THR A 85 -3.26 1.40 11.63
C THR A 85 -3.93 1.75 10.28
N PRO A 86 -5.27 1.67 10.17
CA PRO A 86 -5.98 2.14 8.97
C PRO A 86 -5.66 3.60 8.62
N ASP A 87 -5.44 4.46 9.61
CA ASP A 87 -5.07 5.86 9.40
C ASP A 87 -3.64 6.00 8.85
N ASP A 88 -2.69 5.18 9.33
CA ASP A 88 -1.34 5.12 8.75
C ASP A 88 -1.41 4.74 7.26
N MET A 89 -2.25 3.77 6.91
CA MET A 89 -2.47 3.38 5.51
C MET A 89 -3.03 4.52 4.66
N PHE A 90 -3.87 5.39 5.22
CA PHE A 90 -4.36 6.59 4.53
C PHE A 90 -3.27 7.64 4.34
N VAL A 91 -2.41 7.83 5.33
CA VAL A 91 -1.23 8.70 5.22
C VAL A 91 -0.28 8.18 4.14
N ILE A 92 0.04 6.89 4.16
CA ILE A 92 0.94 6.26 3.17
C ILE A 92 0.36 6.41 1.76
N SER A 93 -0.94 6.15 1.58
CA SER A 93 -1.59 6.20 0.27
C SER A 93 -1.79 7.63 -0.28
N GLY A 94 -1.56 8.68 0.51
CA GLY A 94 -1.74 10.03 0.02
C GLY A 94 -3.20 10.52 0.01
N VAL A 95 -4.03 10.12 0.98
CA VAL A 95 -5.47 10.43 1.01
C VAL A 95 -5.77 11.90 1.39
N TYR A 96 -6.61 12.55 0.59
CA TYR A 96 -7.29 13.82 0.86
C TYR A 96 -8.79 13.56 0.99
N LYS A 97 -9.42 14.24 1.96
CA LYS A 97 -10.89 14.27 2.09
C LYS A 97 -11.42 15.48 1.35
N MET A 98 -12.21 15.26 0.30
CA MET A 98 -12.81 16.32 -0.50
C MET A 98 -14.30 16.44 -0.21
N PHE A 99 -14.79 17.64 0.08
CA PHE A 99 -16.23 17.87 0.21
C PHE A 99 -16.94 17.71 -1.13
N THR A 100 -18.06 17.00 -1.16
CA THR A 100 -18.84 16.76 -2.40
C THR A 100 -19.80 17.89 -2.72
N GLY A 101 -19.96 18.86 -1.83
CA GLY A 101 -20.93 19.96 -1.96
C GLY A 101 -22.34 19.61 -1.47
N ASN A 102 -22.61 18.36 -1.11
CA ASN A 102 -23.87 17.90 -0.52
C ASN A 102 -23.74 17.76 1.00
N GLY A 103 -23.79 18.89 1.72
CA GLY A 103 -23.64 18.92 3.18
C GLY A 103 -22.26 18.45 3.65
N GLU A 104 -22.22 17.58 4.66
CA GLU A 104 -20.97 17.04 5.24
C GLU A 104 -20.40 15.84 4.48
N GLN A 105 -21.01 15.44 3.36
CA GLN A 105 -20.53 14.31 2.58
C GLN A 105 -19.13 14.60 2.00
N THR A 106 -18.24 13.62 2.16
CA THR A 106 -16.88 13.67 1.61
C THR A 106 -16.59 12.49 0.70
N ALA A 107 -15.64 12.71 -0.20
CA ALA A 107 -15.02 11.70 -1.03
C ALA A 107 -13.52 11.60 -0.71
N ASP A 108 -13.03 10.36 -0.62
CA ASP A 108 -11.60 10.08 -0.51
C ASP A 108 -10.96 10.12 -1.90
N LEU A 109 -9.92 10.95 -2.04
CA LEU A 109 -9.03 10.96 -3.19
C LEU A 109 -7.62 10.66 -2.73
N SER A 110 -6.88 9.82 -3.45
CA SER A 110 -5.52 9.46 -3.03
C SER A 110 -4.51 9.45 -4.17
N TRP A 111 -3.27 9.83 -3.86
CA TRP A 111 -2.14 9.76 -4.80
C TRP A 111 -1.79 8.33 -5.19
N TRP A 112 -2.00 7.36 -4.30
CA TRP A 112 -1.73 5.95 -4.50
C TRP A 112 -2.91 5.07 -4.07
N PRO A 113 -3.07 3.86 -4.63
CA PRO A 113 -4.17 2.99 -4.24
C PRO A 113 -3.98 2.55 -2.79
N LYS A 114 -5.09 2.39 -2.05
CA LYS A 114 -5.07 1.79 -0.71
C LYS A 114 -4.56 0.34 -0.82
N GLN A 115 -3.83 -0.15 0.20
CA GLN A 115 -3.30 -1.52 0.22
C GLN A 115 -4.38 -2.57 -0.07
N SER A 116 -5.57 -2.42 0.51
CA SER A 116 -6.71 -3.33 0.25
C SER A 116 -7.14 -3.35 -1.23
N THR A 117 -7.03 -2.23 -1.94
CA THR A 117 -7.32 -2.16 -3.37
C THR A 117 -6.20 -2.76 -4.21
N TRP A 118 -4.94 -2.62 -3.77
CA TRP A 118 -3.78 -3.26 -4.39
C TRP A 118 -3.84 -4.79 -4.30
N LEU A 119 -4.05 -5.33 -3.10
CA LEU A 119 -4.15 -6.76 -2.83
C LEU A 119 -5.29 -7.43 -3.61
N GLY A 120 -6.40 -6.72 -3.84
CA GLY A 120 -7.50 -7.22 -4.67
C GLY A 120 -7.26 -7.16 -6.19
N SER A 121 -6.14 -6.61 -6.64
CA SER A 121 -5.92 -6.23 -8.04
C SER A 121 -5.08 -7.23 -8.83
N SER A 122 -4.85 -6.94 -10.13
CA SER A 122 -3.96 -7.77 -10.94
C SER A 122 -2.47 -7.64 -10.58
N MET A 123 -2.11 -6.61 -9.82
CA MET A 123 -0.73 -6.32 -9.41
C MET A 123 -0.28 -7.12 -8.18
N ASP A 124 -1.22 -7.69 -7.42
CA ASP A 124 -0.89 -8.50 -6.24
C ASP A 124 -0.47 -9.92 -6.63
N THR A 125 0.77 -10.09 -7.06
CA THR A 125 1.34 -11.37 -7.50
C THR A 125 2.03 -12.16 -6.37
N GLY A 126 1.93 -11.69 -5.13
CA GLY A 126 2.63 -12.27 -3.97
C GLY A 126 4.06 -11.76 -3.75
N TYR A 127 4.62 -11.01 -4.71
CA TYR A 127 5.87 -10.28 -4.58
C TYR A 127 5.83 -9.00 -5.43
N TRP A 128 6.83 -8.13 -5.27
CA TRP A 128 6.95 -6.92 -6.11
C TRP A 128 7.54 -7.28 -7.48
N ALA A 129 6.69 -7.68 -8.41
CA ALA A 129 7.09 -8.06 -9.76
C ALA A 129 7.58 -6.87 -10.60
N PRO A 130 8.39 -7.08 -11.67
CA PRO A 130 8.86 -6.00 -12.54
C PRO A 130 7.74 -5.12 -13.11
N GLU A 131 6.58 -5.69 -13.40
CA GLU A 131 5.38 -4.98 -13.86
C GLU A 131 4.82 -4.03 -12.79
N CYS A 132 4.95 -4.39 -11.51
CA CYS A 132 4.60 -3.52 -10.39
C CYS A 132 5.48 -2.28 -10.36
N GLU A 133 6.80 -2.45 -10.56
CA GLU A 133 7.73 -1.33 -10.62
C GLU A 133 7.48 -0.46 -11.86
N GLU A 134 7.27 -1.07 -13.03
CA GLU A 134 6.98 -0.33 -14.26
C GLU A 134 5.70 0.51 -14.12
N TRP A 135 4.63 -0.09 -13.57
CA TRP A 135 3.39 0.61 -13.25
C TRP A 135 3.62 1.78 -12.30
N TYR A 136 4.36 1.54 -11.21
CA TYR A 136 4.66 2.54 -10.19
C TYR A 136 5.42 3.73 -10.78
N GLN A 137 6.48 3.47 -11.56
CA GLN A 137 7.29 4.51 -12.18
C GLN A 137 6.51 5.31 -13.22
N LYS A 138 5.71 4.64 -14.07
CA LYS A 138 4.82 5.32 -15.03
C LYS A 138 3.86 6.26 -14.32
N ARG A 139 3.21 5.79 -13.25
CA ARG A 139 2.31 6.64 -12.46
C ARG A 139 3.05 7.82 -11.84
N ARG A 140 4.21 7.58 -11.20
CA ARG A 140 5.03 8.62 -10.57
C ARG A 140 5.44 9.69 -11.57
N ALA A 141 5.79 9.30 -12.80
CA ALA A 141 6.11 10.22 -13.89
C ALA A 141 4.92 11.13 -14.25
N LEU A 142 3.72 10.56 -14.39
CA LEU A 142 2.50 11.33 -14.68
C LEU A 142 2.18 12.36 -13.58
N ILE A 143 2.34 11.95 -12.31
CA ILE A 143 2.14 12.86 -11.17
C ILE A 143 3.14 14.01 -11.22
N ARG A 144 4.43 13.71 -11.44
CA ARG A 144 5.50 14.71 -11.46
C ARG A 144 5.41 15.66 -12.64
N SER A 145 4.90 15.20 -13.79
CA SER A 145 4.69 16.05 -14.97
C SER A 145 3.47 16.95 -14.85
N GLY A 146 2.60 16.74 -13.84
CA GLY A 146 1.31 17.42 -13.75
C GLY A 146 0.32 16.97 -14.83
N ASP A 147 0.49 15.75 -15.38
CA ASP A 147 -0.47 15.20 -16.33
C ASP A 147 -1.77 14.86 -15.59
N PRO A 148 -2.96 15.24 -16.09
CA PRO A 148 -4.24 14.95 -15.42
C PRO A 148 -4.48 13.45 -15.12
N ARG A 149 -3.84 12.53 -15.87
CA ARG A 149 -3.90 11.09 -15.57
C ARG A 149 -3.20 10.73 -14.25
N GLY A 150 -2.25 11.57 -13.83
CA GLY A 150 -1.54 11.51 -12.56
C GLY A 150 -2.37 11.95 -11.35
N ASP A 151 -3.51 12.63 -11.56
CA ASP A 151 -4.32 13.17 -10.46
C ASP A 151 -4.72 12.10 -9.42
N PRO A 152 -4.92 12.52 -8.15
CA PRO A 152 -5.47 11.67 -7.11
C PRO A 152 -6.77 11.02 -7.56
N LYS A 153 -6.95 9.75 -7.22
CA LYS A 153 -8.10 8.95 -7.68
C LYS A 153 -8.98 8.52 -6.52
N THR A 154 -10.27 8.33 -6.82
CA THR A 154 -11.21 7.65 -5.93
C THR A 154 -10.92 6.15 -5.89
N ALA A 155 -11.46 5.46 -4.89
CA ALA A 155 -11.36 4.01 -4.78
C ALA A 155 -11.86 3.27 -6.04
N GLU A 156 -12.93 3.76 -6.67
CA GLU A 156 -13.46 3.17 -7.90
C GLU A 156 -12.49 3.33 -9.08
N ASN A 157 -11.97 4.53 -9.28
CA ASN A 157 -10.99 4.79 -10.34
C ASN A 157 -9.69 3.99 -10.14
N TRP A 158 -9.32 3.70 -8.88
CA TRP A 158 -8.21 2.80 -8.59
C TRP A 158 -8.44 1.37 -9.01
N ARG A 159 -9.63 0.81 -8.74
CA ARG A 159 -9.98 -0.55 -9.18
C ARG A 159 -9.83 -0.68 -10.70
N GLN A 160 -10.27 0.33 -11.44
CA GLN A 160 -10.13 0.36 -12.89
C GLN A 160 -8.67 0.49 -13.34
N ALA A 161 -7.89 1.38 -12.70
CA ALA A 161 -6.49 1.61 -13.04
C ALA A 161 -5.56 0.41 -12.75
N LEU A 162 -5.96 -0.49 -11.84
CA LEU A 162 -5.21 -1.69 -11.46
C LEU A 162 -5.70 -2.98 -12.14
N GLN A 163 -6.67 -2.88 -13.06
CA GLN A 163 -7.15 -3.98 -13.90
C GLN A 163 -6.32 -4.12 -15.20
N MET A 164 -5.00 -4.18 -15.07
CA MET A 164 -4.08 -4.34 -16.21
C MET A 164 -4.33 -5.66 -16.97
N TRP A 165 -4.59 -6.76 -16.25
CA TRP A 165 -4.87 -8.07 -16.86
C TRP A 165 -6.20 -8.66 -16.40
N ARG A 166 -7.26 -8.42 -17.19
CA ARG A 166 -8.65 -8.87 -16.90
C ARG A 166 -8.80 -10.40 -16.71
N PRO A 167 -8.09 -11.29 -17.44
CA PRO A 167 -8.21 -12.74 -17.24
C PRO A 167 -7.43 -13.30 -16.03
N ARG A 168 -6.72 -12.47 -15.25
CA ARG A 168 -5.84 -12.95 -14.15
C ARG A 168 -6.55 -13.86 -13.16
N LYS A 169 -7.71 -13.43 -12.65
CA LYS A 169 -8.44 -14.19 -11.63
C LYS A 169 -8.78 -15.60 -12.13
N ILE A 170 -9.09 -15.74 -13.42
CA ILE A 170 -9.37 -17.03 -14.05
C ILE A 170 -8.09 -17.86 -14.15
N PHE A 171 -6.98 -17.26 -14.57
CA PHE A 171 -5.70 -17.95 -14.68
C PHE A 171 -5.16 -18.43 -13.33
N VAL A 172 -5.10 -17.55 -12.32
CA VAL A 172 -4.61 -17.89 -10.98
C VAL A 172 -5.48 -18.97 -10.35
N ASN A 173 -6.81 -18.86 -10.47
CA ASN A 173 -7.73 -19.87 -9.97
C ASN A 173 -7.51 -21.22 -10.69
N ARG A 174 -7.36 -21.22 -12.01
CA ARG A 174 -7.04 -22.46 -12.76
C ARG A 174 -5.70 -23.06 -12.31
N ILE A 175 -4.64 -22.26 -12.19
CA ILE A 175 -3.35 -22.73 -11.70
C ILE A 175 -3.50 -23.33 -10.29
N GLN A 176 -4.22 -22.67 -9.39
CA GLN A 176 -4.44 -23.18 -8.02
C GLN A 176 -5.19 -24.51 -8.02
N VAL A 177 -6.27 -24.63 -8.81
CA VAL A 177 -7.06 -25.86 -8.94
C VAL A 177 -6.24 -27.00 -9.52
N GLU A 178 -5.54 -26.77 -10.63
CA GLU A 178 -4.71 -27.78 -11.29
C GLU A 178 -3.51 -28.19 -10.41
N SER A 179 -2.84 -27.23 -9.77
CA SER A 179 -1.72 -27.51 -8.85
C SER A 179 -2.19 -28.36 -7.66
N ALA A 180 -3.36 -28.05 -7.08
CA ALA A 180 -3.94 -28.85 -6.01
C ALA A 180 -4.26 -30.29 -6.45
N GLY A 181 -4.65 -30.48 -7.72
CA GLY A 181 -4.82 -31.80 -8.32
C GLY A 181 -3.52 -32.61 -8.34
N VAL A 182 -2.42 -32.00 -8.83
CA VAL A 182 -1.10 -32.64 -8.91
C VAL A 182 -0.57 -33.04 -7.52
N PHE A 183 -0.73 -32.18 -6.51
CA PHE A 183 -0.29 -32.48 -5.14
C PHE A 183 -1.14 -33.58 -4.48
N ASN A 184 -2.43 -33.70 -4.82
CA ASN A 184 -3.31 -34.72 -4.27
C ASN A 184 -3.13 -36.09 -4.95
N ASP A 185 -2.82 -36.14 -6.25
CA ASP A 185 -2.57 -37.42 -6.95
C ASP A 185 -1.25 -38.10 -6.53
N GLY A 186 -0.27 -37.33 -6.04
CA GLY A 186 0.98 -37.86 -5.50
C GLY A 186 0.87 -38.68 -4.20
N THR A 187 -0.31 -38.67 -3.54
CA THR A 187 -0.54 -39.44 -2.29
C THR A 187 -1.22 -40.79 -2.51
N ARG A 188 -1.49 -41.19 -3.76
CA ARG A 188 -2.12 -42.48 -4.11
C ARG A 188 -1.16 -43.57 -4.63
N GLY A 189 0.15 -43.36 -4.47
CA GLY A 189 1.16 -44.32 -4.89
C GLY A 189 2.02 -44.83 -3.73
N HIS A 190 1.45 -45.64 -2.85
CA HIS A 190 2.17 -46.63 -2.02
C HIS A 190 1.24 -47.78 -1.64
#